data_AF-A0A0T9TU17-F1
#
_entry.id   AF-A0A0T9TU17-F1
#
_cell.length_a   1.000
_cell.length_b   1.000
_cell.length_c   1.000
_cell.angle_alpha   90.00
_cell.angle_beta   90.00
_cell.angle_gamma   90.00
#
_symmetry.space_group_name_H-M   'P 1'
#
loop_
_entity.id
_entity.type
_entity.pdbx_description
1 polymer ?
#
loop_
_entity_poly.entity_id
_entity_poly.type
_entity_poly.pdbx_seq_one_letter_code
_entity_poly.pdbx_strand_id
1 'polypeptide(L)'
;MARSLACLGDKTTHGEIRSASSTWFEGLKAVAQSGDLAWCEVCKGTFQIIGTVSDWSENQPFVATGDRVMCRCPNHVVIGMARQVVDPIVERQPQRVAAKSAIPSAPIVKTTSVVTPVPPIPVFAKSCLRGDGCTDAGTSGEPHNNFGQMGFYQAIPPSATSSDNINPANNNAVEQRAQAAKRKPVQAEPEAKTPWYKRLLGRDGVAPAAAVPVSTGAGLAALEQAGIQGMRFVGGSLMTAGRWMVGSSPVGAAVMGMMPGTLNEGETDLLDKLRLENIARNGGSAPTRVRFRWVDAGNGRLKAEGYHMSAEGGLDRVPVRKMKLNTFTGNYEFWEDGATGPTILWTPNDPGFKAPPNTGNNDGPIIHTTITVLPMPKADETGGRSTTLPMPEEKDFRDYILIHPLLDLPPLYIYLSKPPVKFLEVELYSDFKGRSREGVYEADHIPSAAAVKAHLKRMYPKLSPGQLEEYAQDVASIVIPKEVHQKISETYGGRNNTDQIERDSRNLRAAADKNLDAIKPALKEHGATDEQIEVARTKLHSLNDGMGLYK
;
A
#
# COMPACT_ATOMS: atom_id res chain seq x y z
N MET A 1 35.53 -23.83 7.00
CA MET A 1 34.71 -23.59 8.21
C MET A 1 33.86 -22.37 7.94
N ALA A 2 32.57 -22.41 8.27
CA ALA A 2 31.70 -21.25 8.13
C ALA A 2 32.23 -20.08 8.99
N ARG A 3 32.16 -18.86 8.47
CA ARG A 3 32.70 -17.66 9.12
C ARG A 3 31.52 -16.82 9.61
N SER A 4 31.41 -16.58 10.92
CA SER A 4 30.39 -15.67 11.45
C SER A 4 30.63 -14.24 10.97
N LEU A 5 29.57 -13.51 10.64
CA LEU A 5 29.65 -12.06 10.42
C LEU A 5 30.06 -11.35 11.72
N ALA A 6 30.61 -10.15 11.58
CA ALA A 6 31.08 -9.36 12.70
C ALA A 6 30.22 -8.12 12.89
N CYS A 7 29.85 -7.86 14.15
CA CYS A 7 28.98 -6.75 14.53
C CYS A 7 29.75 -5.66 15.28
N LEU A 8 29.13 -4.48 15.41
CA LEU A 8 29.66 -3.39 16.22
C LEU A 8 29.95 -3.86 17.66
N GLY A 9 31.18 -3.62 18.12
CA GLY A 9 31.66 -4.03 19.43
C GLY A 9 32.16 -5.48 19.52
N ASP A 10 32.17 -6.23 18.42
CA ASP A 10 32.82 -7.55 18.39
C ASP A 10 34.34 -7.43 18.50
N LYS A 11 34.96 -8.46 19.06
CA LYS A 11 36.41 -8.48 19.31
C LYS A 11 37.19 -8.75 18.04
N THR A 12 38.42 -8.27 18.04
CA THR A 12 39.47 -8.63 17.08
C THR A 12 40.63 -9.22 17.88
N THR A 13 41.58 -9.89 17.22
CA THR A 13 42.71 -10.53 17.94
C THR A 13 43.55 -9.55 18.78
N HIS A 14 43.51 -8.25 18.47
CA HIS A 14 44.23 -7.20 19.21
C HIS A 14 43.35 -5.99 19.58
N GLY A 15 42.03 -6.15 19.72
CA GLY A 15 41.13 -5.04 20.10
C GLY A 15 39.67 -5.30 19.76
N GLU A 16 38.94 -4.31 19.22
CA GLU A 16 37.50 -4.42 18.92
C GLU A 16 37.01 -3.50 17.81
N ILE A 17 35.89 -3.87 17.18
CA ILE A 17 35.22 -3.08 16.14
C ILE A 17 34.55 -1.85 16.77
N ARG A 18 34.84 -0.66 16.21
CA ARG A 18 34.40 0.64 16.72
C ARG A 18 33.42 1.38 15.82
N SER A 19 33.31 1.01 14.55
CA SER A 19 32.26 1.51 13.66
C SER A 19 31.59 0.36 12.91
N ALA A 20 30.34 0.59 12.55
CA ALA A 20 29.58 -0.27 11.65
C ALA A 20 28.63 0.64 10.86
N SER A 21 28.80 0.67 9.54
CA SER A 21 28.09 1.61 8.65
C SER A 21 26.89 0.97 7.92
N SER A 22 26.71 -0.34 8.09
CA SER A 22 25.63 -1.12 7.46
C SER A 22 24.24 -0.74 7.95
N THR A 23 23.25 -0.95 7.08
CA THR A 23 21.82 -0.90 7.44
C THR A 23 21.29 -2.24 8.00
N TRP A 24 22.11 -3.29 7.99
CA TRP A 24 21.82 -4.59 8.59
C TRP A 24 22.22 -4.66 10.06
N PHE A 25 21.32 -5.18 10.88
CA PHE A 25 21.51 -5.31 12.32
C PHE A 25 21.28 -6.75 12.77
N GLU A 26 22.09 -7.18 13.74
CA GLU A 26 21.83 -8.37 14.52
C GLU A 26 21.43 -7.98 15.95
N GLY A 27 20.15 -8.15 16.26
CA GLY A 27 19.57 -7.58 17.48
C GLY A 27 19.65 -6.06 17.45
N LEU A 28 20.49 -5.47 18.32
CA LEU A 28 20.71 -4.02 18.42
C LEU A 28 22.07 -3.56 17.86
N LYS A 29 22.88 -4.47 17.30
CA LYS A 29 24.23 -4.16 16.80
C LYS A 29 24.24 -4.17 15.27
N ALA A 30 24.73 -3.10 14.66
CA ALA A 30 24.95 -3.06 13.21
C ALA A 30 26.07 -4.04 12.81
N VAL A 31 25.91 -4.70 11.68
CA VAL A 31 26.93 -5.58 11.09
C VAL A 31 28.01 -4.71 10.44
N ALA A 32 29.29 -5.03 10.63
CA ALA A 32 30.40 -4.26 10.07
C ALA A 32 30.60 -4.56 8.58
N GLN A 33 30.97 -3.52 7.84
CA GLN A 33 31.31 -3.58 6.42
C GLN A 33 32.77 -3.22 6.17
N SER A 34 33.25 -3.56 4.97
CA SER A 34 34.55 -3.16 4.49
C SER A 34 34.67 -1.63 4.52
N GLY A 35 35.76 -1.13 5.12
CA GLY A 35 35.95 0.30 5.38
C GLY A 35 35.57 0.75 6.80
N ASP A 36 34.81 -0.06 7.56
CA ASP A 36 34.58 0.19 8.98
C ASP A 36 35.87 0.01 9.81
N LEU A 37 35.89 0.61 11.00
CA LEU A 37 37.08 0.79 11.82
C LEU A 37 37.13 -0.19 13.00
N ALA A 38 38.29 -0.78 13.23
CA ALA A 38 38.63 -1.51 14.45
C ALA A 38 39.77 -0.81 15.21
N TRP A 39 39.65 -0.78 16.53
CA TRP A 39 40.72 -0.34 17.43
C TRP A 39 41.77 -1.45 17.57
N CYS A 40 43.05 -1.08 17.47
CA CYS A 40 44.18 -1.95 17.75
C CYS A 40 44.91 -1.49 19.03
N GLU A 41 44.95 -2.35 20.03
CA GLU A 41 45.59 -2.07 21.33
C GLU A 41 47.12 -2.09 21.26
N VAL A 42 47.70 -2.72 20.24
CA VAL A 42 49.15 -2.79 20.01
C VAL A 42 49.64 -1.55 19.27
N CYS A 43 48.97 -1.18 18.17
CA CYS A 43 49.30 0.05 17.42
C CYS A 43 48.73 1.33 18.04
N LYS A 44 47.88 1.23 19.07
CA LYS A 44 47.19 2.34 19.74
C LYS A 44 46.47 3.29 18.76
N GLY A 45 45.67 2.72 17.85
CA GLY A 45 44.94 3.48 16.83
C GLY A 45 43.75 2.73 16.24
N THR A 46 42.92 3.43 15.46
CA THR A 46 41.82 2.85 14.67
C THR A 46 42.27 2.59 13.23
N PHE A 47 41.92 1.42 12.70
CA PHE A 47 42.32 0.98 11.36
C PHE A 47 41.13 0.36 10.64
N GLN A 48 41.09 0.53 9.32
CA GLN A 48 40.03 -0.02 8.49
C GLN A 48 40.08 -1.56 8.46
N ILE A 49 38.91 -2.16 8.34
CA ILE A 49 38.71 -3.59 8.16
C ILE A 49 38.44 -3.86 6.68
N ILE A 50 39.07 -4.89 6.12
CA ILE A 50 38.72 -5.38 4.77
C ILE A 50 37.70 -6.51 4.92
N GLY A 51 36.44 -6.21 4.57
CA GLY A 51 35.39 -7.22 4.47
C GLY A 51 35.56 -8.05 3.20
N THR A 52 35.32 -9.35 3.28
CA THR A 52 35.43 -10.26 2.11
C THR A 52 34.10 -10.83 1.65
N VAL A 53 32.99 -10.53 2.33
CA VAL A 53 31.68 -11.12 2.05
C VAL A 53 30.86 -10.24 1.10
N SER A 54 30.73 -10.61 -0.16
CA SER A 54 30.06 -9.79 -1.20
C SER A 54 28.63 -10.19 -1.54
N ASP A 55 28.06 -11.24 -0.91
CA ASP A 55 26.80 -11.86 -1.35
C ASP A 55 25.53 -11.25 -0.71
N TRP A 56 25.61 -10.01 -0.24
CA TRP A 56 24.55 -9.31 0.50
C TRP A 56 24.20 -8.00 -0.19
N SER A 57 22.96 -7.52 -0.01
CA SER A 57 22.31 -6.47 -0.81
C SER A 57 22.83 -5.03 -0.62
N GLU A 58 24.09 -4.86 -0.21
CA GLU A 58 24.72 -3.56 -0.04
C GLU A 58 25.97 -3.42 -0.93
N ASN A 59 26.33 -2.18 -1.29
CA ASN A 59 27.44 -1.92 -2.21
C ASN A 59 28.83 -2.24 -1.63
N GLN A 60 28.95 -2.44 -0.31
CA GLN A 60 30.22 -2.75 0.35
C GLN A 60 30.22 -4.18 0.92
N PRO A 61 31.31 -4.96 0.75
CA PRO A 61 31.41 -6.29 1.33
C PRO A 61 31.30 -6.26 2.85
N PHE A 62 30.64 -7.26 3.43
CA PHE A 62 30.52 -7.44 4.87
C PHE A 62 31.79 -8.04 5.47
N VAL A 63 31.99 -7.77 6.76
CA VAL A 63 33.11 -8.28 7.55
C VAL A 63 32.70 -9.57 8.25
N ALA A 64 33.53 -10.61 8.13
CA ALA A 64 33.37 -11.89 8.81
C ALA A 64 34.62 -12.30 9.60
N THR A 65 34.47 -13.28 10.49
CA THR A 65 35.56 -13.89 11.24
C THR A 65 36.73 -14.26 10.32
N GLY A 66 37.93 -13.82 10.65
CA GLY A 66 39.13 -14.01 9.84
C GLY A 66 39.46 -12.87 8.87
N ASP A 67 38.58 -11.88 8.71
CA ASP A 67 38.87 -10.68 7.92
C ASP A 67 39.91 -9.80 8.60
N ARG A 68 40.74 -9.13 7.79
CA ARG A 68 41.97 -8.48 8.27
C ARG A 68 41.74 -7.02 8.63
N VAL A 69 42.31 -6.60 9.75
CA VAL A 69 42.43 -5.19 10.13
C VAL A 69 43.71 -4.62 9.52
N MET A 70 43.62 -3.46 8.87
CA MET A 70 44.71 -2.84 8.09
C MET A 70 45.80 -2.14 8.94
N CYS A 71 46.06 -2.65 10.14
CA CYS A 71 47.18 -2.21 10.96
C CYS A 71 48.47 -2.98 10.58
N ARG A 72 49.61 -2.62 11.21
CA ARG A 72 50.91 -3.28 10.95
C ARG A 72 51.14 -4.55 11.78
N CYS A 73 50.18 -4.97 12.61
CA CYS A 73 50.31 -6.17 13.43
C CYS A 73 50.15 -7.45 12.59
N PRO A 74 51.00 -8.47 12.80
CA PRO A 74 50.82 -9.77 12.17
C PRO A 74 49.54 -10.43 12.70
N ASN A 75 48.77 -11.07 11.81
CA ASN A 75 47.57 -11.83 12.14
C ASN A 75 46.49 -11.05 12.93
N HIS A 76 46.37 -9.73 12.71
CA HIS A 76 45.26 -8.96 13.26
C HIS A 76 43.98 -9.20 12.46
N VAL A 77 43.11 -10.06 12.97
CA VAL A 77 41.86 -10.47 12.32
C VAL A 77 40.65 -10.24 13.22
N VAL A 78 39.49 -10.14 12.58
CA VAL A 78 38.19 -9.99 13.20
C VAL A 78 37.68 -11.32 13.73
N ILE A 79 37.00 -11.28 14.89
CA ILE A 79 36.34 -12.42 15.52
C ILE A 79 34.85 -12.10 15.59
N GLY A 80 34.13 -12.40 14.51
CA GLY A 80 32.69 -12.20 14.42
C GLY A 80 31.94 -13.19 15.32
N MET A 81 30.94 -12.69 16.04
CA MET A 81 30.10 -13.49 16.93
C MET A 81 28.66 -13.60 16.44
N ALA A 82 28.39 -13.15 15.20
CA ALA A 82 27.05 -13.19 14.66
C ALA A 82 26.56 -14.63 14.43
N ARG A 83 25.25 -14.81 14.61
CA ARG A 83 24.50 -16.02 14.25
C ARG A 83 24.44 -16.21 12.73
N GLN A 84 24.55 -15.12 11.98
CA GLN A 84 24.69 -15.16 10.53
C GLN A 84 26.10 -15.64 10.18
N VAL A 85 26.19 -16.80 9.54
CA VAL A 85 27.44 -17.42 9.09
C VAL A 85 27.48 -17.44 7.57
N VAL A 86 28.66 -17.20 7.02
CA VAL A 86 28.91 -17.24 5.58
C VAL A 86 29.80 -18.44 5.24
N ASP A 87 29.54 -19.05 4.09
CA ASP A 87 30.31 -20.17 3.60
C ASP A 87 31.74 -19.74 3.21
N PRO A 88 32.74 -20.65 3.27
CA PRO A 88 34.08 -20.32 2.84
C PRO A 88 34.11 -19.96 1.35
N ILE A 89 34.68 -18.79 1.03
CA ILE A 89 34.93 -18.37 -0.35
C ILE A 89 35.89 -19.40 -0.99
N VAL A 90 35.42 -20.10 -2.03
CA VAL A 90 36.31 -20.71 -3.01
C VAL A 90 36.97 -19.55 -3.75
N GLU A 91 38.25 -19.27 -3.46
CA GLU A 91 39.03 -18.30 -4.23
C GLU A 91 38.93 -18.64 -5.72
N ARG A 92 38.12 -17.89 -6.47
CA ARG A 92 38.17 -17.91 -7.94
C ARG A 92 39.46 -17.22 -8.34
N GLN A 93 40.52 -18.00 -8.53
CA GLN A 93 41.71 -17.54 -9.23
C GLN A 93 41.31 -17.06 -10.65
N PRO A 94 41.85 -15.93 -11.13
CA PRO A 94 41.58 -15.45 -12.46
C PRO A 94 42.12 -16.43 -13.51
N GLN A 95 41.27 -16.75 -14.49
CA GLN A 95 41.59 -17.62 -15.63
C GLN A 95 42.89 -17.15 -16.32
N ARG A 96 43.96 -17.92 -16.15
CA ARG A 96 45.06 -17.95 -17.10
C ARG A 96 44.96 -19.24 -17.91
N VAL A 97 44.91 -19.03 -19.22
CA VAL A 97 44.98 -20.01 -20.30
C VAL A 97 46.09 -21.03 -19.99
N ALA A 98 45.73 -22.29 -19.79
CA ALA A 98 46.70 -23.37 -19.67
C ALA A 98 46.61 -24.28 -20.89
N ALA A 99 47.72 -24.33 -21.62
CA ALA A 99 48.01 -25.32 -22.63
C ALA A 99 48.08 -26.73 -22.00
N LYS A 100 47.71 -27.70 -22.84
CA LYS A 100 47.75 -29.16 -22.70
C LYS A 100 48.81 -29.73 -21.73
N SER A 101 48.39 -30.65 -20.85
CA SER A 101 49.09 -31.92 -20.64
C SER A 101 48.20 -32.95 -19.92
N ALA A 102 48.36 -34.22 -20.25
CA ALA A 102 47.46 -35.33 -19.95
C ALA A 102 48.13 -36.38 -19.05
N ILE A 103 47.47 -36.86 -17.97
CA ILE A 103 47.73 -38.12 -17.22
C ILE A 103 46.41 -38.55 -16.49
N PRO A 104 46.09 -39.86 -16.33
CA PRO A 104 44.70 -40.35 -16.17
C PRO A 104 44.17 -40.47 -14.73
N SER A 105 42.84 -40.48 -14.62
CA SER A 105 42.04 -40.50 -13.38
C SER A 105 42.01 -41.84 -12.64
N ALA A 106 42.03 -41.78 -11.30
CA ALA A 106 41.57 -42.85 -10.40
C ALA A 106 40.12 -42.56 -9.93
N PRO A 107 39.32 -43.58 -9.55
CA PRO A 107 37.87 -43.42 -9.43
C PRO A 107 37.48 -42.75 -8.10
N ILE A 108 36.66 -41.69 -8.19
CA ILE A 108 36.04 -41.02 -7.04
C ILE A 108 34.70 -41.71 -6.75
N VAL A 109 34.59 -42.25 -5.54
CA VAL A 109 33.33 -42.72 -4.94
C VAL A 109 32.37 -41.54 -4.83
N LYS A 110 31.20 -41.64 -5.47
CA LYS A 110 30.12 -40.65 -5.37
C LYS A 110 29.47 -40.73 -3.99
N THR A 111 29.88 -39.87 -3.07
CA THR A 111 29.05 -39.50 -1.92
C THR A 111 28.19 -38.30 -2.33
N THR A 112 26.91 -38.54 -2.58
CA THR A 112 25.89 -37.51 -2.73
C THR A 112 25.74 -36.76 -1.41
N SER A 113 26.21 -35.51 -1.37
CA SER A 113 25.93 -34.57 -0.30
C SER A 113 24.45 -34.17 -0.36
N VAL A 114 23.68 -34.58 0.63
CA VAL A 114 22.32 -34.11 0.87
C VAL A 114 22.42 -32.63 1.27
N VAL A 115 22.04 -31.73 0.37
CA VAL A 115 21.86 -30.31 0.67
C VAL A 115 20.53 -30.20 1.42
N THR A 116 20.57 -29.94 2.71
CA THR A 116 19.39 -29.54 3.47
C THR A 116 18.95 -28.14 3.03
N PRO A 117 17.72 -27.97 2.51
CA PRO A 117 17.23 -26.66 2.09
C PRO A 117 17.11 -25.71 3.29
N VAL A 118 17.48 -24.45 3.08
CA VAL A 118 17.23 -23.35 4.04
C VAL A 118 15.72 -23.28 4.30
N PRO A 119 15.25 -23.23 5.56
CA PRO A 119 13.83 -23.17 5.84
C PRO A 119 13.22 -21.91 5.22
N PRO A 120 12.04 -21.99 4.60
CA PRO A 120 11.42 -20.87 3.92
C PRO A 120 11.15 -19.72 4.90
N ILE A 121 11.28 -18.48 4.41
CA ILE A 121 10.89 -17.29 5.18
C ILE A 121 9.39 -17.37 5.45
N PRO A 122 8.94 -17.29 6.72
CA PRO A 122 7.52 -17.38 7.03
C PRO A 122 6.72 -16.22 6.44
N VAL A 123 5.54 -16.51 5.91
CA VAL A 123 4.65 -15.54 5.24
C VAL A 123 3.31 -15.40 5.94
N PHE A 124 2.63 -14.28 5.75
CA PHE A 124 1.29 -14.04 6.29
C PHE A 124 0.25 -14.98 5.65
N ALA A 125 0.27 -15.10 4.34
CA ALA A 125 -0.64 -15.96 3.59
C ALA A 125 0.07 -16.55 2.36
N LYS A 126 -0.29 -17.79 2.04
CA LYS A 126 0.10 -18.52 0.81
C LYS A 126 -1.03 -19.44 0.38
N SER A 127 -0.95 -19.93 -0.86
CA SER A 127 -1.92 -20.88 -1.38
C SER A 127 -1.81 -22.21 -0.63
N CYS A 128 -2.95 -22.77 -0.24
CA CYS A 128 -3.04 -24.11 0.34
C CYS A 128 -2.59 -25.23 -0.61
N LEU A 129 -2.38 -24.92 -1.90
CA LEU A 129 -1.83 -25.85 -2.87
C LEU A 129 -0.30 -25.98 -2.80
N ARG A 130 0.40 -25.12 -2.02
CA ARG A 130 1.87 -25.18 -1.88
C ARG A 130 2.34 -26.28 -0.92
N GLY A 131 1.57 -26.54 0.15
CA GLY A 131 1.93 -27.44 1.24
C GLY A 131 2.98 -26.89 2.21
N ASP A 132 3.15 -27.53 3.37
CA ASP A 132 4.08 -27.15 4.43
C ASP A 132 5.53 -27.06 3.94
N GLY A 133 6.25 -26.03 4.39
CA GLY A 133 7.64 -25.79 4.01
C GLY A 133 7.85 -25.21 2.61
N CYS A 134 6.78 -24.88 1.87
CA CYS A 134 6.84 -24.20 0.58
C CYS A 134 6.10 -22.87 0.64
N THR A 135 6.85 -21.77 0.62
CA THR A 135 6.28 -20.42 0.53
C THR A 135 6.39 -19.84 -0.88
N ASP A 136 6.59 -20.64 -1.91
CA ASP A 136 6.70 -20.12 -3.28
C ASP A 136 5.38 -19.49 -3.75
N ALA A 137 5.49 -18.45 -4.57
CA ALA A 137 4.34 -17.88 -5.25
C ALA A 137 3.80 -18.85 -6.31
N GLY A 138 2.48 -18.86 -6.50
CA GLY A 138 1.87 -19.63 -7.59
C GLY A 138 2.23 -19.02 -8.95
N THR A 139 2.33 -19.88 -9.97
CA THR A 139 2.73 -19.53 -11.33
C THR A 139 1.54 -19.53 -12.32
N SER A 140 0.34 -19.84 -11.84
CA SER A 140 -0.88 -19.96 -12.63
C SER A 140 -2.07 -19.36 -11.89
N GLY A 141 -3.10 -18.97 -12.63
CA GLY A 141 -4.32 -18.42 -12.03
C GLY A 141 -5.03 -19.42 -11.11
N GLU A 142 -5.39 -19.00 -9.89
CA GLU A 142 -6.12 -19.83 -8.93
C GLU A 142 -7.17 -19.00 -8.15
N PRO A 143 -8.23 -19.62 -7.59
CA PRO A 143 -9.25 -18.86 -6.87
C PRO A 143 -8.70 -18.34 -5.54
N HIS A 144 -9.13 -17.13 -5.15
CA HIS A 144 -8.78 -16.52 -3.86
C HIS A 144 -9.07 -17.39 -2.63
N ASN A 145 -10.05 -18.31 -2.71
CA ASN A 145 -10.37 -19.27 -1.65
C ASN A 145 -9.18 -20.15 -1.23
N ASN A 146 -8.16 -20.28 -2.08
CA ASN A 146 -6.94 -21.01 -1.76
C ASN A 146 -6.02 -20.24 -0.78
N PHE A 147 -6.32 -18.98 -0.46
CA PHE A 147 -5.53 -18.12 0.43
C PHE A 147 -6.25 -17.74 1.73
N GLY A 148 -7.58 -17.85 1.75
CA GLY A 148 -8.39 -17.54 2.91
C GLY A 148 -9.84 -17.25 2.55
N GLN A 149 -10.70 -17.19 3.56
CA GLN A 149 -12.07 -16.71 3.36
C GLN A 149 -12.07 -15.20 3.17
N MET A 150 -12.94 -14.72 2.29
CA MET A 150 -13.03 -13.31 1.93
C MET A 150 -14.43 -12.75 2.16
N GLY A 151 -14.48 -11.50 2.59
CA GLY A 151 -15.70 -10.75 2.89
C GLY A 151 -15.63 -9.39 2.24
N PHE A 152 -16.68 -9.03 1.51
CA PHE A 152 -16.72 -7.79 0.77
C PHE A 152 -17.71 -6.82 1.40
N TYR A 153 -17.22 -5.61 1.64
CA TYR A 153 -17.93 -4.55 2.31
C TYR A 153 -17.93 -3.29 1.45
N GLN A 154 -19.05 -2.59 1.44
CA GLN A 154 -19.20 -1.32 0.75
C GLN A 154 -19.68 -0.26 1.74
N ALA A 155 -19.13 0.94 1.67
CA ALA A 155 -19.70 2.08 2.39
C ALA A 155 -21.16 2.32 2.01
N ILE A 156 -21.99 2.58 3.01
CA ILE A 156 -23.38 2.96 2.85
C ILE A 156 -23.38 4.47 2.59
N PRO A 157 -23.87 4.91 1.41
CA PRO A 157 -23.95 6.34 1.11
C PRO A 157 -24.75 7.06 2.20
N PRO A 158 -24.40 8.31 2.52
CA PRO A 158 -25.19 9.10 3.45
C PRO A 158 -26.60 9.24 2.86
N SER A 159 -27.64 9.02 3.68
CA SER A 159 -29.03 9.22 3.26
C SER A 159 -29.19 10.63 2.69
N ALA A 160 -29.81 10.76 1.52
CA ALA A 160 -30.18 12.04 0.91
C ALA A 160 -31.29 12.73 1.73
N THR A 161 -30.94 13.17 2.93
CA THR A 161 -31.77 14.00 3.80
C THR A 161 -30.81 14.92 4.54
N SER A 162 -30.37 16.00 3.87
CA SER A 162 -29.90 17.28 4.44
C SER A 162 -28.93 18.09 3.55
N SER A 163 -28.95 17.92 2.21
CA SER A 163 -28.24 18.84 1.30
C SER A 163 -29.12 19.85 0.57
N ASP A 164 -30.43 19.89 0.83
CA ASP A 164 -31.36 20.82 0.14
C ASP A 164 -31.50 22.17 0.85
N ASN A 165 -30.40 22.81 1.22
CA ASN A 165 -30.43 24.17 1.77
C ASN A 165 -29.45 25.15 1.12
N ILE A 166 -29.13 24.97 -0.17
CA ILE A 166 -28.54 26.04 -0.99
C ILE A 166 -29.13 26.01 -2.42
N ASN A 167 -30.41 26.36 -2.57
CA ASN A 167 -30.93 27.03 -3.77
C ASN A 167 -32.36 27.55 -3.56
N PRO A 168 -32.59 28.87 -3.42
CA PRO A 168 -33.94 29.42 -3.30
C PRO A 168 -34.53 29.68 -4.69
N ALA A 169 -34.72 28.65 -5.52
CA ALA A 169 -35.44 28.77 -6.79
C ALA A 169 -35.77 27.40 -7.40
N ASN A 170 -36.83 26.74 -6.92
CA ASN A 170 -37.81 25.97 -7.71
C ASN A 170 -38.57 24.98 -6.81
N ASN A 171 -39.60 25.49 -6.13
CA ASN A 171 -40.64 24.64 -5.57
C ASN A 171 -41.51 24.12 -6.71
N ASN A 172 -41.35 22.85 -7.09
CA ASN A 172 -42.41 22.02 -7.67
C ASN A 172 -42.09 20.54 -7.38
N ALA A 173 -42.27 20.15 -6.13
CA ALA A 173 -42.27 18.74 -5.73
C ALA A 173 -43.58 18.10 -6.19
N VAL A 174 -43.51 17.18 -7.16
CA VAL A 174 -44.57 16.20 -7.38
C VAL A 174 -44.36 15.08 -6.36
N GLU A 175 -45.13 15.12 -5.27
CA GLU A 175 -45.23 14.03 -4.29
C GLU A 175 -45.77 12.76 -4.98
N GLN A 176 -44.91 11.76 -5.20
CA GLN A 176 -45.40 10.39 -5.45
C GLN A 176 -45.84 9.77 -4.12
N ARG A 177 -47.11 10.01 -3.77
CA ARG A 177 -47.84 9.23 -2.77
C ARG A 177 -48.12 7.83 -3.32
N ALA A 178 -47.45 6.81 -2.78
CA ALA A 178 -47.95 5.45 -2.86
C ALA A 178 -47.68 4.68 -1.55
N GLN A 179 -48.80 4.39 -0.88
CA GLN A 179 -49.00 3.34 0.13
C GLN A 179 -48.56 3.64 1.58
N ALA A 180 -49.33 4.52 2.21
CA ALA A 180 -49.57 4.47 3.65
C ALA A 180 -50.45 3.24 4.00
N ALA A 181 -49.82 2.17 4.51
CA ALA A 181 -50.51 1.12 5.25
C ALA A 181 -50.15 1.24 6.74
N LYS A 182 -51.17 1.55 7.54
CA LYS A 182 -51.14 1.77 8.99
C LYS A 182 -50.30 0.71 9.72
N ARG A 183 -49.17 1.10 10.32
CA ARG A 183 -48.53 0.35 11.42
C ARG A 183 -48.94 1.00 12.75
N LYS A 184 -49.53 0.18 13.63
CA LYS A 184 -49.80 0.48 15.04
C LYS A 184 -48.50 0.87 15.76
N PRO A 185 -48.55 1.71 16.81
CA PRO A 185 -47.38 1.99 17.64
C PRO A 185 -46.87 0.67 18.22
N VAL A 186 -45.62 0.34 17.91
CA VAL A 186 -44.92 -0.79 18.53
C VAL A 186 -44.63 -0.39 19.97
N GLN A 187 -45.13 -1.19 20.90
CA GLN A 187 -44.85 -1.12 22.32
C GLN A 187 -43.34 -1.25 22.55
N ALA A 188 -42.80 -0.42 23.44
CA ALA A 188 -41.43 -0.53 23.91
C ALA A 188 -41.19 -1.93 24.50
N GLU A 189 -40.23 -2.67 23.94
CA GLU A 189 -39.69 -3.88 24.56
C GLU A 189 -38.61 -3.52 25.61
N PRO A 190 -38.38 -4.40 26.60
CA PRO A 190 -37.93 -4.02 27.93
C PRO A 190 -36.43 -3.69 28.01
N GLU A 191 -36.10 -2.84 28.98
CA GLU A 191 -34.76 -2.34 29.30
C GLU A 191 -33.67 -3.41 29.26
N ALA A 192 -32.73 -3.25 28.34
CA ALA A 192 -31.48 -4.00 28.35
C ALA A 192 -30.62 -3.59 29.55
N LYS A 193 -30.13 -4.62 30.26
CA LYS A 193 -29.34 -4.58 31.49
C LYS A 193 -28.25 -3.50 31.51
N THR A 194 -28.05 -2.94 32.70
CA THR A 194 -27.08 -1.89 33.06
C THR A 194 -25.77 -1.96 32.26
N PRO A 195 -25.34 -0.84 31.61
CA PRO A 195 -24.08 -0.79 30.87
C PRO A 195 -22.86 -1.15 31.72
N TRP A 196 -21.91 -1.88 31.14
CA TRP A 196 -20.75 -2.46 31.83
C TRP A 196 -19.87 -1.42 32.55
N TYR A 197 -19.81 -0.17 32.07
CA TYR A 197 -19.03 0.89 32.70
C TYR A 197 -19.61 1.38 34.05
N LYS A 198 -20.94 1.31 34.25
CA LYS A 198 -21.57 1.61 35.56
C LYS A 198 -21.26 0.55 36.62
N ARG A 199 -20.80 -0.64 36.23
CA ARG A 199 -20.31 -1.68 37.15
C ARG A 199 -18.85 -1.47 37.54
N LEU A 200 -18.06 -0.75 36.73
CA LEU A 200 -16.62 -0.59 36.93
C LEU A 200 -16.25 0.69 37.70
N LEU A 201 -17.08 1.75 37.64
CA LEU A 201 -16.69 3.09 38.12
C LEU A 201 -17.48 3.61 39.34
N GLY A 202 -18.38 2.81 39.92
CA GLY A 202 -19.24 3.26 41.01
C GLY A 202 -20.31 4.27 40.56
N ARG A 203 -21.33 4.48 41.40
CA ARG A 203 -22.59 5.13 41.00
C ARG A 203 -22.51 6.65 40.76
N ASP A 204 -21.37 7.30 41.04
CA ASP A 204 -21.26 8.77 41.13
C ASP A 204 -20.14 9.41 40.27
N GLY A 205 -19.64 8.70 39.24
CA GLY A 205 -18.67 9.28 38.31
C GLY A 205 -19.33 10.29 37.34
N VAL A 206 -19.14 11.59 37.58
CA VAL A 206 -19.55 12.66 36.65
C VAL A 206 -18.66 12.63 35.41
N ALA A 207 -19.25 12.43 34.23
CA ALA A 207 -18.56 12.47 32.95
C ALA A 207 -18.21 13.93 32.56
N PRO A 208 -17.01 14.19 32.00
CA PRO A 208 -16.75 15.44 31.31
C PRO A 208 -17.66 15.55 30.09
N ALA A 209 -18.09 16.78 29.78
CA ALA A 209 -18.93 17.05 28.62
C ALA A 209 -18.23 16.59 27.33
N ALA A 210 -18.99 15.88 26.48
CA ALA A 210 -18.66 15.38 25.14
C ALA A 210 -17.78 14.11 25.01
N ALA A 211 -18.39 12.95 25.29
CA ALA A 211 -18.17 11.72 24.51
C ALA A 211 -19.40 10.82 24.66
N VAL A 212 -20.33 10.88 23.70
CA VAL A 212 -21.51 10.00 23.70
C VAL A 212 -21.08 8.64 23.15
N PRO A 213 -21.36 7.51 23.83
CA PRO A 213 -21.02 6.19 23.32
C PRO A 213 -21.67 5.93 21.96
N VAL A 214 -20.92 5.35 21.02
CA VAL A 214 -21.34 5.16 19.62
C VAL A 214 -22.47 4.14 19.47
N SER A 215 -22.72 3.30 20.49
CA SER A 215 -23.92 2.46 20.55
C SER A 215 -25.24 3.23 20.66
N THR A 216 -25.20 4.57 20.67
CA THR A 216 -26.36 5.45 20.66
C THR A 216 -26.53 6.10 19.28
N GLY A 217 -27.76 6.44 18.91
CA GLY A 217 -28.03 7.14 17.65
C GLY A 217 -27.26 8.47 17.51
N ALA A 218 -27.01 9.19 18.62
CA ALA A 218 -26.26 10.44 18.61
C ALA A 218 -24.77 10.24 18.32
N GLY A 219 -24.14 9.18 18.85
CA GLY A 219 -22.75 8.86 18.55
C GLY A 219 -22.53 8.44 17.10
N LEU A 220 -23.49 7.73 16.50
CA LEU A 220 -23.47 7.39 15.07
C LEU A 220 -23.63 8.63 14.18
N ALA A 221 -24.56 9.52 14.52
CA ALA A 221 -24.74 10.78 13.78
C ALA A 221 -23.47 11.65 13.80
N ALA A 222 -22.76 11.70 14.93
CA ALA A 222 -21.49 12.43 15.03
C ALA A 222 -20.39 11.83 14.14
N LEU A 223 -20.32 10.50 14.02
CA LEU A 223 -19.37 9.84 13.12
C LEU A 223 -19.72 10.10 11.64
N GLU A 224 -21.00 10.04 11.27
CA GLU A 224 -21.46 10.37 9.92
C GLU A 224 -21.13 11.83 9.55
N GLN A 225 -21.34 12.77 10.48
CA GLN A 225 -20.91 14.18 10.32
C GLN A 225 -19.40 14.32 10.17
N ALA A 226 -18.61 13.45 10.80
CA ALA A 226 -17.17 13.39 10.65
C ALA A 226 -16.71 12.65 9.37
N GLY A 227 -17.63 12.28 8.47
CA GLY A 227 -17.31 11.61 7.21
C GLY A 227 -16.96 10.12 7.36
N ILE A 228 -17.39 9.50 8.45
CA ILE A 228 -17.22 8.07 8.72
C ILE A 228 -18.54 7.37 8.43
N GLN A 229 -18.52 6.40 7.52
CA GLN A 229 -19.73 5.75 7.04
C GLN A 229 -19.79 4.29 7.49
N GLY A 230 -21.01 3.85 7.82
CA GLY A 230 -21.28 2.43 8.04
C GLY A 230 -20.99 1.61 6.79
N MET A 231 -20.44 0.42 6.96
CA MET A 231 -20.24 -0.52 5.88
C MET A 231 -21.32 -1.60 5.85
N ARG A 232 -21.79 -1.94 4.65
CA ARG A 232 -22.67 -3.08 4.40
C ARG A 232 -21.89 -4.23 3.81
N PHE A 233 -22.17 -5.44 4.27
CA PHE A 233 -21.69 -6.66 3.63
C PHE A 233 -22.44 -6.86 2.30
N VAL A 234 -21.71 -7.14 1.22
CA VAL A 234 -22.27 -7.27 -0.14
C VAL A 234 -21.91 -8.60 -0.81
N GLY A 235 -21.06 -9.42 -0.20
CA GLY A 235 -20.77 -10.77 -0.70
C GLY A 235 -19.53 -11.40 -0.06
N GLY A 236 -19.26 -12.66 -0.42
CA GLY A 236 -18.17 -13.46 0.12
C GLY A 236 -18.63 -14.49 1.15
N SER A 237 -17.67 -15.22 1.72
CA SER A 237 -17.90 -16.25 2.76
C SER A 237 -17.53 -15.78 4.16
N LEU A 238 -16.81 -14.67 4.28
CA LEU A 238 -16.37 -14.10 5.55
C LEU A 238 -17.26 -12.94 5.98
N MET A 239 -18.12 -13.18 6.99
CA MET A 239 -18.88 -12.13 7.65
C MET A 239 -18.54 -12.12 9.14
N THR A 240 -17.89 -11.05 9.60
CA THR A 240 -17.53 -10.88 11.02
C THR A 240 -18.67 -10.23 11.80
N ALA A 241 -18.79 -10.55 13.09
CA ALA A 241 -19.72 -9.88 13.99
C ALA A 241 -19.36 -8.40 14.24
N GLY A 242 -20.35 -7.62 14.67
CA GLY A 242 -20.21 -6.19 14.96
C GLY A 242 -20.40 -5.29 13.75
N ARG A 243 -20.30 -3.98 13.98
CA ARG A 243 -20.46 -2.95 12.95
C ARG A 243 -19.11 -2.43 12.50
N TRP A 244 -18.85 -2.51 11.20
CA TRP A 244 -17.68 -1.89 10.58
C TRP A 244 -18.04 -0.54 9.96
N MET A 245 -17.11 0.40 10.04
CA MET A 245 -17.23 1.73 9.44
C MET A 245 -15.89 2.13 8.82
N VAL A 246 -15.94 2.99 7.82
CA VAL A 246 -14.77 3.46 7.07
C VAL A 246 -14.77 4.98 7.01
N GLY A 247 -13.61 5.57 7.31
CA GLY A 247 -13.37 7.00 7.16
C GLY A 247 -13.11 7.34 5.70
N SER A 248 -13.69 8.45 5.23
CA SER A 248 -13.44 9.04 3.90
C SER A 248 -13.81 8.16 2.70
N SER A 249 -15.11 8.10 2.37
CA SER A 249 -15.60 8.13 0.99
C SER A 249 -17.12 8.32 0.94
N PRO A 250 -17.64 9.39 0.30
CA PRO A 250 -19.07 9.53 -0.03
C PRO A 250 -19.56 8.53 -1.08
N VAL A 251 -18.66 7.99 -1.92
CA VAL A 251 -18.98 7.08 -3.01
C VAL A 251 -17.83 6.09 -3.23
N GLY A 252 -18.05 4.82 -2.86
CA GLY A 252 -17.26 3.70 -3.38
C GLY A 252 -16.10 3.19 -2.54
N ALA A 253 -16.02 3.52 -1.23
CA ALA A 253 -15.12 2.77 -0.34
C ALA A 253 -15.53 1.29 -0.33
N ALA A 254 -14.71 0.47 -1.00
CA ALA A 254 -14.83 -0.97 -1.05
C ALA A 254 -13.73 -1.54 -0.17
N VAL A 255 -14.13 -2.24 0.88
CA VAL A 255 -13.22 -2.92 1.80
C VAL A 255 -13.42 -4.39 1.58
N MET A 256 -12.34 -5.10 1.27
CA MET A 256 -12.36 -6.53 1.42
C MET A 256 -11.54 -6.92 2.64
N GLY A 257 -12.11 -7.77 3.49
CA GLY A 257 -11.39 -8.49 4.53
C GLY A 257 -11.08 -9.91 4.07
N MET A 258 -9.83 -10.33 4.21
CA MET A 258 -9.42 -11.72 4.12
C MET A 258 -8.94 -12.18 5.49
N MET A 259 -9.47 -13.31 5.96
CA MET A 259 -8.93 -14.01 7.11
C MET A 259 -8.51 -15.41 6.64
N PRO A 260 -7.20 -15.72 6.68
CA PRO A 260 -6.72 -17.08 6.46
C PRO A 260 -7.40 -18.08 7.42
N GLY A 261 -7.74 -17.65 8.64
CA GLY A 261 -8.46 -18.48 9.61
C GLY A 261 -7.62 -19.69 10.01
N THR A 262 -8.17 -20.89 9.83
CA THR A 262 -7.48 -22.19 10.04
C THR A 262 -6.88 -22.75 8.75
N LEU A 263 -6.91 -22.00 7.65
CA LEU A 263 -6.29 -22.43 6.40
C LEU A 263 -4.78 -22.57 6.62
N ASN A 264 -4.22 -23.72 6.24
CA ASN A 264 -2.81 -24.07 6.45
C ASN A 264 -2.41 -24.10 7.95
N GLU A 265 -3.37 -24.31 8.86
CA GLU A 265 -3.08 -24.44 10.29
C GLU A 265 -2.15 -25.64 10.57
N GLY A 266 -1.13 -25.41 11.38
CA GLY A 266 -0.10 -26.40 11.71
C GLY A 266 1.18 -26.28 10.86
N GLU A 267 1.15 -25.52 9.77
CA GLU A 267 2.34 -25.26 8.96
C GLU A 267 3.29 -24.26 9.65
N THR A 268 4.59 -24.52 9.58
CA THR A 268 5.60 -23.76 10.33
C THR A 268 6.12 -22.53 9.60
N ASP A 269 5.77 -22.41 8.32
CA ASP A 269 6.16 -21.36 7.40
C ASP A 269 5.10 -20.24 7.27
N LEU A 270 4.18 -20.17 8.23
CA LEU A 270 3.26 -19.05 8.42
C LEU A 270 3.68 -18.14 9.58
N LEU A 271 3.38 -16.85 9.45
CA LEU A 271 3.56 -15.88 10.53
C LEU A 271 2.45 -16.03 11.58
N ASP A 272 2.84 -16.44 12.78
CA ASP A 272 1.94 -16.45 13.93
C ASP A 272 1.54 -15.02 14.38
N LYS A 273 0.45 -14.95 15.16
CA LYS A 273 -0.07 -13.67 15.69
C LYS A 273 0.94 -12.92 16.54
N LEU A 274 1.77 -13.61 17.33
CA LEU A 274 2.75 -12.98 18.22
C LEU A 274 3.85 -12.26 17.42
N ARG A 275 4.34 -12.88 16.34
CA ARG A 275 5.27 -12.27 15.39
C ARG A 275 4.65 -11.07 14.72
N LEU A 276 3.40 -11.18 14.24
CA LEU A 276 2.68 -10.06 13.64
C LEU A 276 2.44 -8.91 14.63
N GLU A 277 2.15 -9.19 15.90
CA GLU A 277 2.05 -8.18 16.96
C GLU A 277 3.37 -7.44 17.18
N ASN A 278 4.50 -8.16 17.16
CA ASN A 278 5.82 -7.55 17.28
C ASN A 278 6.15 -6.68 16.05
N ILE A 279 5.80 -7.12 14.83
CA ILE A 279 5.95 -6.32 13.62
C ILE A 279 5.08 -5.06 13.70
N ALA A 280 3.81 -5.18 14.09
CA ALA A 280 2.90 -4.06 14.27
C ALA A 280 3.39 -3.04 15.32
N ARG A 281 3.99 -3.51 16.42
CA ARG A 281 4.55 -2.62 17.47
C ARG A 281 5.65 -1.71 16.92
N ASN A 282 6.40 -2.20 15.95
CA ASN A 282 7.50 -1.48 15.32
C ASN A 282 7.09 -0.75 14.02
N GLY A 283 5.79 -0.77 13.66
CA GLY A 283 5.31 -0.18 12.41
C GLY A 283 5.79 -0.89 11.14
N GLY A 284 6.25 -2.14 11.25
CA GLY A 284 6.86 -2.87 10.14
C GLY A 284 5.86 -3.43 9.12
N SER A 285 6.39 -4.20 8.18
CA SER A 285 5.63 -4.95 7.16
C SER A 285 5.96 -6.44 7.21
N ALA A 286 5.03 -7.29 6.75
CA ALA A 286 5.18 -8.75 6.71
C ALA A 286 5.10 -9.26 5.26
N PRO A 287 5.92 -10.27 4.88
CA PRO A 287 5.81 -10.92 3.58
C PRO A 287 4.48 -11.69 3.43
N THR A 288 3.92 -11.71 2.24
CA THR A 288 2.71 -12.44 1.83
C THR A 288 2.87 -12.92 0.40
N ARG A 289 2.21 -14.01 0.01
CA ARG A 289 2.22 -14.54 -1.37
C ARG A 289 1.00 -14.17 -2.18
N VAL A 290 0.13 -13.34 -1.61
CA VAL A 290 -1.00 -12.76 -2.30
C VAL A 290 -1.23 -11.34 -1.83
N ARG A 291 -1.48 -10.44 -2.78
CA ARG A 291 -2.02 -9.09 -2.52
C ARG A 291 -3.14 -8.81 -3.50
N PHE A 292 -3.99 -7.86 -3.12
CA PHE A 292 -5.19 -7.52 -3.85
C PHE A 292 -5.29 -6.01 -4.04
N ARG A 293 -5.84 -5.60 -5.18
CA ARG A 293 -6.10 -4.20 -5.49
C ARG A 293 -7.47 -4.02 -6.15
N TRP A 294 -7.96 -2.79 -6.09
CA TRP A 294 -9.11 -2.37 -6.88
C TRP A 294 -8.64 -1.77 -8.20
N VAL A 295 -9.18 -2.26 -9.30
CA VAL A 295 -8.94 -1.74 -10.65
C VAL A 295 -10.23 -1.15 -11.19
N ASP A 296 -10.11 -0.03 -11.90
CA ASP A 296 -11.24 0.58 -12.61
C ASP A 296 -11.64 -0.30 -13.79
N ALA A 297 -12.88 -0.80 -13.77
CA ALA A 297 -13.48 -1.60 -14.83
C ALA A 297 -14.25 -0.75 -15.87
N GLY A 298 -14.17 0.58 -15.76
CA GLY A 298 -14.92 1.55 -16.56
C GLY A 298 -16.24 1.94 -15.89
N ASN A 299 -16.75 3.14 -16.25
CA ASN A 299 -18.00 3.70 -15.74
C ASN A 299 -18.06 3.85 -14.21
N GLY A 300 -16.91 4.09 -13.55
CA GLY A 300 -16.83 4.23 -12.09
C GLY A 300 -16.95 2.92 -11.32
N ARG A 301 -16.88 1.78 -12.00
CA ARG A 301 -17.02 0.46 -11.37
C ARG A 301 -15.65 -0.05 -10.95
N LEU A 302 -15.50 -0.44 -9.68
CA LEU A 302 -14.28 -1.10 -9.21
C LEU A 302 -14.41 -2.62 -9.32
N LYS A 303 -13.36 -3.26 -9.83
CA LYS A 303 -13.17 -4.71 -9.87
C LYS A 303 -11.99 -5.08 -8.97
N ALA A 304 -12.17 -6.09 -8.13
CA ALA A 304 -11.09 -6.63 -7.33
C ALA A 304 -10.19 -7.54 -8.17
N GLU A 305 -8.88 -7.37 -8.05
CA GLU A 305 -7.88 -8.23 -8.68
C GLU A 305 -6.88 -8.72 -7.64
N GLY A 306 -6.54 -10.00 -7.70
CA GLY A 306 -5.54 -10.63 -6.85
C GLY A 306 -4.31 -11.01 -7.67
N TYR A 307 -3.14 -10.89 -7.05
CA TYR A 307 -1.87 -11.20 -7.67
C TYR A 307 -1.00 -12.05 -6.74
N HIS A 308 -0.32 -13.02 -7.32
CA HIS A 308 0.73 -13.79 -6.66
C HIS A 308 1.96 -12.93 -6.43
N MET A 309 2.43 -12.86 -5.18
CA MET A 309 3.61 -12.07 -4.84
C MET A 309 4.81 -12.99 -4.61
N SER A 310 5.87 -12.85 -5.41
CA SER A 310 7.13 -13.57 -5.20
C SER A 310 8.08 -12.79 -4.30
N ALA A 311 8.95 -13.50 -3.57
CA ALA A 311 9.93 -12.87 -2.67
C ALA A 311 10.94 -11.99 -3.43
N GLU A 312 11.22 -12.34 -4.68
CA GLU A 312 12.17 -11.64 -5.55
C GLU A 312 11.57 -10.38 -6.17
N GLY A 313 10.24 -10.26 -6.19
CA GLY A 313 9.52 -9.17 -6.87
C GLY A 313 9.47 -7.86 -6.10
N GLY A 314 9.86 -7.83 -4.82
CA GLY A 314 9.89 -6.62 -3.99
C GLY A 314 8.52 -6.06 -3.56
N LEU A 315 7.41 -6.58 -4.11
CA LEU A 315 6.02 -6.20 -3.79
C LEU A 315 5.34 -7.16 -2.81
N ASP A 316 6.07 -8.10 -2.22
CA ASP A 316 5.51 -9.15 -1.36
C ASP A 316 5.26 -8.69 0.09
N ARG A 317 5.51 -7.43 0.43
CA ARG A 317 5.40 -6.94 1.81
C ARG A 317 4.16 -6.11 2.02
N VAL A 318 3.42 -6.39 3.10
CA VAL A 318 2.22 -5.64 3.50
C VAL A 318 2.42 -5.01 4.87
N PRO A 319 2.12 -3.72 5.07
CA PRO A 319 2.19 -3.07 6.38
C PRO A 319 1.34 -3.78 7.43
N VAL A 320 1.91 -4.03 8.60
CA VAL A 320 1.19 -4.64 9.74
C VAL A 320 0.89 -3.56 10.76
N ARG A 321 -0.37 -3.46 11.20
CA ARG A 321 -0.85 -2.41 12.10
C ARG A 321 -1.76 -2.99 13.17
N LYS A 322 -1.70 -2.47 14.39
CA LYS A 322 -2.56 -2.90 15.50
C LYS A 322 -3.74 -1.95 15.64
N MET A 323 -4.96 -2.48 15.71
CA MET A 323 -6.13 -1.67 16.03
C MET A 323 -6.08 -1.23 17.49
N LYS A 324 -6.49 0.02 17.77
CA LYS A 324 -6.47 0.61 19.11
C LYS A 324 -7.88 0.77 19.64
N LEU A 325 -8.12 0.37 20.88
CA LEU A 325 -9.39 0.65 21.56
C LEU A 325 -9.44 2.14 21.93
N ASN A 326 -10.41 2.85 21.38
CA ASN A 326 -10.82 4.15 21.89
C ASN A 326 -11.75 3.93 23.08
N THR A 327 -11.23 4.16 24.28
CA THR A 327 -11.96 3.92 25.54
C THR A 327 -13.15 4.86 25.75
N PHE A 328 -13.19 5.99 25.03
CA PHE A 328 -14.29 6.96 25.13
C PHE A 328 -15.48 6.57 24.26
N THR A 329 -15.23 6.09 23.04
CA THR A 329 -16.28 5.69 22.10
C THR A 329 -16.64 4.21 22.21
N GLY A 330 -15.72 3.39 22.72
CA GLY A 330 -15.80 1.93 22.77
C GLY A 330 -15.42 1.25 21.45
N ASN A 331 -14.90 2.00 20.47
CA ASN A 331 -14.56 1.48 19.15
C ASN A 331 -13.11 1.04 19.05
N TYR A 332 -12.85 0.03 18.22
CA TYR A 332 -11.52 -0.28 17.75
C TYR A 332 -11.22 0.51 16.49
N GLU A 333 -10.10 1.21 16.46
CA GLU A 333 -9.74 2.17 15.42
C GLU A 333 -8.41 1.78 14.77
N PHE A 334 -8.38 1.89 13.45
CA PHE A 334 -7.17 1.88 12.65
C PHE A 334 -7.05 3.23 11.92
N TRP A 335 -5.86 3.81 11.98
CA TRP A 335 -5.51 5.09 11.38
C TRP A 335 -4.36 4.84 10.41
N GLU A 336 -4.51 5.26 9.16
CA GLU A 336 -3.39 5.31 8.22
C GLU A 336 -2.36 6.36 8.65
N ASP A 337 -1.12 6.17 8.22
CA ASP A 337 -0.03 7.08 8.54
C ASP A 337 -0.36 8.48 7.96
N GLY A 338 -0.39 9.50 8.83
CA GLY A 338 -0.76 10.87 8.45
C GLY A 338 -2.27 11.15 8.34
N ALA A 339 -3.14 10.20 8.69
CA ALA A 339 -4.58 10.41 8.68
C ALA A 339 -5.03 11.40 9.77
N THR A 340 -5.98 12.28 9.42
CA THR A 340 -6.60 13.24 10.36
C THR A 340 -7.77 12.64 11.16
N GLY A 341 -8.12 11.39 10.88
CA GLY A 341 -9.21 10.65 11.51
C GLY A 341 -9.05 9.14 11.29
N PRO A 342 -9.90 8.32 11.93
CA PRO A 342 -9.83 6.87 11.79
C PRO A 342 -10.20 6.43 10.38
N THR A 343 -9.33 5.62 9.76
CA THR A 343 -9.56 5.00 8.45
C THR A 343 -10.56 3.85 8.55
N ILE A 344 -10.41 2.98 9.56
CA ILE A 344 -11.33 1.86 9.81
C ILE A 344 -11.74 1.87 11.28
N LEU A 345 -13.02 1.62 11.50
CA LEU A 345 -13.65 1.54 12.81
C LEU A 345 -14.42 0.23 12.92
N TRP A 346 -14.28 -0.43 14.06
CA TRP A 346 -15.03 -1.63 14.38
C TRP A 346 -15.63 -1.56 15.77
N THR A 347 -16.94 -1.83 15.84
CA THR A 347 -17.71 -1.86 17.08
C THR A 347 -18.24 -3.29 17.28
N PRO A 348 -17.61 -4.11 18.14
CA PRO A 348 -18.03 -5.51 18.33
C PRO A 348 -19.43 -5.65 18.95
N ASN A 349 -19.80 -4.72 19.83
CA ASN A 349 -21.03 -4.79 20.63
C ASN A 349 -22.29 -4.31 19.89
N ASP A 350 -22.23 -4.18 18.56
CA ASP A 350 -23.39 -3.88 17.70
C ASP A 350 -23.68 -5.03 16.72
N PRO A 351 -24.07 -6.23 17.22
CA PRO A 351 -24.38 -7.39 16.38
C PRO A 351 -25.71 -7.24 15.62
N GLY A 352 -26.47 -6.16 15.86
CA GLY A 352 -27.80 -5.93 15.30
C GLY A 352 -27.85 -5.03 14.07
N PHE A 353 -26.72 -4.48 13.62
CA PHE A 353 -26.69 -3.60 12.46
C PHE A 353 -27.11 -4.35 11.19
N LYS A 354 -28.36 -4.15 10.77
CA LYS A 354 -28.84 -4.50 9.44
C LYS A 354 -28.77 -3.25 8.59
N ALA A 355 -27.84 -3.22 7.65
CA ALA A 355 -27.78 -2.16 6.67
C ALA A 355 -29.15 -2.02 5.95
N PRO A 356 -29.62 -0.79 5.67
CA PRO A 356 -30.83 -0.60 4.89
C PRO A 356 -30.78 -1.37 3.57
N PRO A 357 -31.91 -1.95 3.10
CA PRO A 357 -31.96 -2.62 1.81
C PRO A 357 -31.55 -1.65 0.70
N ASN A 358 -30.85 -2.15 -0.31
CA ASN A 358 -30.35 -1.36 -1.44
C ASN A 358 -31.54 -0.88 -2.30
N THR A 359 -32.08 0.30 -2.00
CA THR A 359 -33.21 0.91 -2.71
C THR A 359 -32.74 1.65 -3.97
N GLY A 360 -32.15 0.92 -4.92
CA GLY A 360 -31.97 1.36 -6.31
C GLY A 360 -30.89 2.43 -6.58
N ASN A 361 -30.17 2.24 -7.71
CA ASN A 361 -29.23 3.18 -8.36
C ASN A 361 -28.04 3.69 -7.54
N ASN A 362 -27.26 2.78 -6.95
CA ASN A 362 -25.91 3.13 -6.51
C ASN A 362 -24.90 2.68 -7.57
N ASP A 363 -24.08 3.61 -8.09
CA ASP A 363 -22.85 3.37 -8.88
C ASP A 363 -21.75 2.73 -8.02
N GLY A 364 -22.12 1.69 -7.27
CA GLY A 364 -21.23 0.92 -6.44
C GLY A 364 -20.38 -0.05 -7.27
N PRO A 365 -19.23 -0.50 -6.72
CA PRO A 365 -18.48 -1.61 -7.30
C PRO A 365 -19.40 -2.82 -7.51
N ILE A 366 -19.42 -3.42 -8.71
CA ILE A 366 -19.89 -4.80 -8.82
C ILE A 366 -18.78 -5.67 -8.23
N ILE A 367 -19.10 -6.31 -7.13
CA ILE A 367 -18.19 -7.24 -6.50
C ILE A 367 -18.53 -8.64 -6.98
N HIS A 368 -17.66 -9.19 -7.82
CA HIS A 368 -17.69 -10.62 -8.10
C HIS A 368 -17.30 -11.36 -6.82
N THR A 369 -18.16 -12.27 -6.35
CA THR A 369 -17.93 -13.08 -5.15
C THR A 369 -16.77 -14.07 -5.30
N THR A 370 -16.19 -14.18 -6.51
CA THR A 370 -14.97 -14.96 -6.76
C THR A 370 -13.94 -14.15 -7.52
N ILE A 371 -12.79 -13.95 -6.89
CA ILE A 371 -11.59 -13.36 -7.50
C ILE A 371 -10.65 -14.48 -7.94
N THR A 372 -10.10 -14.32 -9.13
CA THR A 372 -8.95 -15.12 -9.60
C THR A 372 -7.68 -14.37 -9.22
N VAL A 373 -6.78 -15.06 -8.50
CA VAL A 373 -5.42 -14.60 -8.21
C VAL A 373 -4.55 -14.97 -9.39
N LEU A 374 -3.91 -13.99 -10.02
CA LEU A 374 -3.10 -14.17 -11.23
C LEU A 374 -1.61 -14.15 -10.90
N PRO A 375 -0.75 -14.82 -11.69
CA PRO A 375 0.69 -14.60 -11.62
C PRO A 375 1.02 -13.13 -11.94
N MET A 376 2.09 -12.59 -11.35
CA MET A 376 2.57 -11.26 -11.72
C MET A 376 2.99 -11.25 -13.20
N PRO A 377 2.58 -10.23 -13.97
CA PRO A 377 3.00 -10.08 -15.36
C PRO A 377 4.52 -9.88 -15.42
N LYS A 378 5.18 -10.53 -16.37
CA LYS A 378 6.62 -10.34 -16.60
C LYS A 378 6.88 -9.07 -17.40
N ALA A 379 8.00 -8.40 -17.13
CA ALA A 379 8.35 -7.12 -17.76
C ALA A 379 8.51 -7.20 -19.30
N ASP A 380 8.78 -8.39 -19.86
CA ASP A 380 8.92 -8.62 -21.30
C ASP A 380 7.57 -8.88 -22.01
N GLU A 381 6.53 -9.25 -21.26
CA GLU A 381 5.18 -9.49 -21.78
C GLU A 381 4.35 -8.20 -21.90
N THR A 382 4.85 -7.04 -21.45
CA THR A 382 4.13 -5.75 -21.49
C THR A 382 4.34 -4.98 -22.81
N GLY A 383 5.12 -5.53 -23.75
CA GLY A 383 5.41 -4.86 -25.03
C GLY A 383 4.20 -4.78 -25.95
N GLY A 384 3.95 -3.58 -26.50
CA GLY A 384 3.20 -3.11 -27.70
C GLY A 384 1.98 -3.85 -28.31
N ARG A 385 1.81 -5.14 -28.06
CA ARG A 385 0.75 -6.01 -28.55
C ARG A 385 0.09 -6.84 -27.43
N SER A 386 0.49 -6.62 -26.18
CA SER A 386 -0.01 -7.34 -25.04
C SER A 386 -1.37 -6.82 -24.57
N THR A 387 -2.28 -7.74 -24.28
CA THR A 387 -3.57 -7.46 -23.65
C THR A 387 -3.48 -7.45 -22.12
N THR A 388 -2.27 -7.59 -21.55
CA THR A 388 -2.07 -7.58 -20.09
C THR A 388 -1.94 -6.16 -19.56
N LEU A 389 -2.64 -5.91 -18.45
CA LEU A 389 -2.58 -4.65 -17.70
C LEU A 389 -1.12 -4.31 -17.32
N PRO A 390 -0.76 -3.03 -17.21
CA PRO A 390 0.58 -2.62 -16.78
C PRO A 390 0.92 -3.25 -15.42
N MET A 391 2.21 -3.58 -15.24
CA MET A 391 2.73 -4.19 -14.02
C MET A 391 2.37 -3.31 -12.81
N PRO A 392 1.71 -3.88 -11.78
CA PRO A 392 1.39 -3.15 -10.56
C PRO A 392 2.63 -2.56 -9.89
N GLU A 393 2.49 -1.37 -9.31
CA GLU A 393 3.49 -0.77 -8.43
C GLU A 393 2.99 -0.74 -6.97
N GLU A 394 3.89 -0.48 -6.01
CA GLU A 394 3.51 -0.41 -4.58
C GLU A 394 2.38 0.62 -4.34
N LYS A 395 2.41 1.75 -5.06
CA LYS A 395 1.36 2.80 -5.00
C LYS A 395 -0.03 2.36 -5.47
N ASP A 396 -0.13 1.21 -6.14
CA ASP A 396 -1.40 0.63 -6.56
C ASP A 396 -2.05 -0.23 -5.49
N PHE A 397 -1.31 -0.58 -4.44
CA PHE A 397 -1.81 -1.32 -3.29
C PHE A 397 -2.12 -0.38 -2.13
N ARG A 398 -3.30 -0.54 -1.54
CA ARG A 398 -3.72 0.13 -0.31
C ARG A 398 -4.24 -0.93 0.66
N ASP A 399 -3.33 -1.80 1.07
CA ASP A 399 -3.59 -3.00 1.86
C ASP A 399 -2.82 -3.02 3.17
N TYR A 400 -3.40 -3.70 4.16
CA TYR A 400 -2.88 -3.75 5.52
C TYR A 400 -3.19 -5.10 6.17
N ILE A 401 -2.31 -5.56 7.04
CA ILE A 401 -2.62 -6.65 7.99
C ILE A 401 -2.96 -5.99 9.33
N LEU A 402 -4.23 -6.05 9.71
CA LEU A 402 -4.73 -5.55 10.97
C LEU A 402 -4.68 -6.61 12.06
N ILE A 403 -4.03 -6.26 13.17
CA ILE A 403 -3.98 -7.09 14.36
C ILE A 403 -5.03 -6.62 15.34
N HIS A 404 -5.97 -7.52 15.62
CA HIS A 404 -7.01 -7.25 16.60
C HIS A 404 -6.45 -7.35 18.02
N PRO A 405 -6.70 -6.36 18.90
CA PRO A 405 -6.30 -6.43 20.31
C PRO A 405 -7.07 -7.47 21.14
N LEU A 406 -8.09 -8.11 20.58
CA LEU A 406 -8.80 -9.22 21.23
C LEU A 406 -8.01 -10.51 20.97
N LEU A 407 -7.76 -11.29 22.02
CA LEU A 407 -6.89 -12.47 21.97
C LEU A 407 -7.39 -13.52 20.97
N ASP A 408 -8.70 -13.77 20.92
CA ASP A 408 -9.30 -14.86 20.14
C ASP A 408 -9.59 -14.50 18.67
N LEU A 409 -9.33 -13.26 18.26
CA LEU A 409 -9.54 -12.85 16.87
C LEU A 409 -8.27 -13.02 16.04
N PRO A 410 -8.36 -13.69 14.88
CA PRO A 410 -7.22 -13.82 13.97
C PRO A 410 -6.86 -12.47 13.35
N PRO A 411 -5.62 -12.30 12.88
CA PRO A 411 -5.23 -11.19 12.02
C PRO A 411 -6.15 -11.06 10.80
N LEU A 412 -6.49 -9.81 10.44
CA LEU A 412 -7.35 -9.48 9.32
C LEU A 412 -6.53 -8.78 8.24
N TYR A 413 -6.40 -9.36 7.06
CA TYR A 413 -5.90 -8.63 5.91
C TYR A 413 -7.04 -7.80 5.33
N ILE A 414 -6.80 -6.51 5.14
CA ILE A 414 -7.73 -5.60 4.47
C ILE A 414 -7.06 -5.00 3.24
N TYR A 415 -7.87 -4.66 2.24
CA TYR A 415 -7.45 -3.67 1.26
C TYR A 415 -8.59 -2.74 0.90
N LEU A 416 -8.23 -1.49 0.67
CA LEU A 416 -9.13 -0.37 0.56
C LEU A 416 -9.09 0.16 -0.87
N SER A 417 -10.21 0.63 -1.40
CA SER A 417 -10.19 1.46 -2.62
C SER A 417 -9.39 2.74 -2.36
N LYS A 418 -8.74 3.31 -3.38
CA LYS A 418 -8.04 4.60 -3.21
C LYS A 418 -9.05 5.70 -2.82
N PRO A 419 -8.63 6.71 -2.03
CA PRO A 419 -9.54 7.79 -1.63
C PRO A 419 -10.05 8.57 -2.87
N PRO A 420 -11.26 9.16 -2.81
CA PRO A 420 -11.73 10.02 -3.89
C PRO A 420 -10.77 11.19 -4.10
N VAL A 421 -10.84 11.77 -5.29
CA VAL A 421 -10.07 12.97 -5.59
C VAL A 421 -10.68 14.20 -4.94
N LYS A 422 -9.84 15.18 -4.63
CA LYS A 422 -10.26 16.45 -4.02
C LYS A 422 -10.15 17.58 -5.03
N PHE A 423 -11.03 18.58 -4.93
CA PHE A 423 -10.95 19.79 -5.75
C PHE A 423 -9.57 20.46 -5.61
N LEU A 424 -8.98 20.87 -6.75
CA LEU A 424 -7.62 21.44 -6.88
C LEU A 424 -6.48 20.51 -6.47
N GLU A 425 -6.75 19.23 -6.25
CA GLU A 425 -5.69 18.26 -6.02
C GLU A 425 -4.82 18.12 -7.28
N VAL A 426 -3.51 18.18 -7.08
CA VAL A 426 -2.53 18.07 -8.16
C VAL A 426 -1.63 16.87 -7.88
N GLU A 427 -1.53 15.95 -8.83
CA GLU A 427 -0.62 14.79 -8.84
C GLU A 427 -0.31 14.43 -10.31
N LEU A 428 0.50 13.40 -10.56
CA LEU A 428 0.62 12.83 -11.90
C LEU A 428 -0.71 12.18 -12.31
N TYR A 429 -1.06 12.24 -13.60
CA TYR A 429 -2.33 11.67 -14.07
C TYR A 429 -2.47 10.18 -13.71
N SER A 430 -1.38 9.43 -13.78
CA SER A 430 -1.27 8.04 -13.35
C SER A 430 -1.73 7.81 -11.91
N ASP A 431 -1.49 8.76 -11.01
CA ASP A 431 -1.75 8.61 -9.57
C ASP A 431 -3.23 8.80 -9.23
N PHE A 432 -3.99 9.37 -10.16
CA PHE A 432 -5.43 9.44 -10.05
C PHE A 432 -6.17 8.19 -10.56
N LYS A 433 -5.46 7.23 -11.18
CA LYS A 433 -6.09 5.98 -11.64
C LYS A 433 -6.64 5.18 -10.46
N GLY A 434 -7.87 4.70 -10.59
CA GLY A 434 -8.58 3.96 -9.55
C GLY A 434 -9.14 4.82 -8.41
N ARG A 435 -9.01 6.15 -8.48
CA ARG A 435 -9.62 7.09 -7.51
C ARG A 435 -10.98 7.54 -8.02
N SER A 436 -12.00 7.46 -7.16
CA SER A 436 -13.34 7.95 -7.49
C SER A 436 -13.31 9.44 -7.79
N ARG A 437 -14.04 9.83 -8.83
CA ARG A 437 -14.27 11.24 -9.21
C ARG A 437 -15.60 11.81 -8.73
N GLU A 438 -16.34 10.99 -7.99
CA GLU A 438 -17.65 11.34 -7.40
C GLU A 438 -18.70 11.80 -8.43
N GLY A 439 -18.47 11.54 -9.72
CA GLY A 439 -19.31 11.99 -10.83
C GLY A 439 -19.21 13.49 -11.13
N VAL A 440 -18.56 14.29 -10.29
CA VAL A 440 -18.52 15.77 -10.36
C VAL A 440 -17.15 16.31 -10.77
N TYR A 441 -16.08 15.53 -10.65
CA TYR A 441 -14.72 15.96 -10.97
C TYR A 441 -14.13 15.22 -12.17
N GLU A 442 -13.09 15.81 -12.78
CA GLU A 442 -12.21 15.17 -13.76
C GLU A 442 -10.76 15.63 -13.51
N ALA A 443 -9.76 14.81 -13.89
CA ALA A 443 -8.36 15.23 -13.89
C ALA A 443 -8.00 15.80 -15.26
N ASP A 444 -7.49 17.02 -15.25
CA ASP A 444 -7.06 17.74 -16.42
C ASP A 444 -5.53 17.76 -16.50
N HIS A 445 -4.96 17.46 -17.67
CA HIS A 445 -3.50 17.49 -17.88
C HIS A 445 -3.02 18.91 -18.09
N ILE A 446 -2.06 19.36 -17.27
CA ILE A 446 -1.51 20.71 -17.36
C ILE A 446 0.03 20.60 -17.39
N PRO A 447 0.68 20.76 -18.56
CA PRO A 447 0.11 21.15 -19.85
C PRO A 447 -0.67 20.01 -20.55
N SER A 448 -1.42 20.35 -21.61
CA SER A 448 -2.22 19.35 -22.34
C SER A 448 -1.41 18.11 -22.78
N ALA A 449 -2.01 16.92 -22.62
CA ALA A 449 -1.37 15.66 -23.02
C ALA A 449 -0.95 15.64 -24.50
N ALA A 450 -1.69 16.33 -25.38
CA ALA A 450 -1.36 16.46 -26.79
C ALA A 450 -0.04 17.24 -27.01
N ALA A 451 0.16 18.35 -26.30
CA ALA A 451 1.40 19.13 -26.35
C ALA A 451 2.59 18.32 -25.83
N VAL A 452 2.40 17.54 -24.77
CA VAL A 452 3.44 16.64 -24.23
C VAL A 452 3.80 15.55 -25.22
N LYS A 453 2.80 14.87 -25.82
CA LYS A 453 3.05 13.84 -26.85
C LYS A 453 3.81 14.41 -28.05
N ALA A 454 3.45 15.61 -28.50
CA ALA A 454 4.16 16.30 -29.59
C ALA A 454 5.60 16.65 -29.20
N HIS A 455 5.83 17.11 -27.98
CA HIS A 455 7.17 17.39 -27.44
C HIS A 455 8.03 16.12 -27.39
N LEU A 456 7.51 15.06 -26.78
CA LEU A 456 8.22 13.77 -26.64
C LEU A 456 8.54 13.16 -28.01
N LYS A 457 7.61 13.20 -28.96
CA LYS A 457 7.85 12.69 -30.32
C LYS A 457 8.93 13.48 -31.06
N ARG A 458 9.06 14.79 -30.80
CA ARG A 458 10.15 15.60 -31.36
C ARG A 458 11.50 15.24 -30.75
N MET A 459 11.56 15.08 -29.43
CA MET A 459 12.81 14.75 -28.72
C MET A 459 13.26 13.30 -28.96
N TYR A 460 12.30 12.39 -29.08
CA TYR A 460 12.54 10.96 -29.24
C TYR A 460 11.71 10.41 -30.42
N PRO A 461 12.14 10.65 -31.68
CA PRO A 461 11.37 10.25 -32.87
C PRO A 461 11.12 8.74 -33.02
N LYS A 462 11.87 7.91 -32.28
CA LYS A 462 11.76 6.46 -32.28
C LYS A 462 10.67 5.91 -31.35
N LEU A 463 10.08 6.73 -30.48
CA LEU A 463 9.01 6.28 -29.59
C LEU A 463 7.78 5.87 -30.40
N SER A 464 7.26 4.68 -30.08
CA SER A 464 6.00 4.20 -30.65
C SER A 464 4.82 5.01 -30.12
N PRO A 465 3.67 5.03 -30.82
CA PRO A 465 2.45 5.66 -30.32
C PRO A 465 2.02 5.15 -28.93
N GLY A 466 2.22 3.87 -28.64
CA GLY A 466 1.91 3.28 -27.33
C GLY A 466 2.79 3.84 -26.21
N GLN A 467 4.09 3.96 -26.45
CA GLN A 467 5.02 4.56 -25.48
C GLN A 467 4.71 6.05 -25.25
N LEU A 468 4.32 6.79 -26.29
CA LEU A 468 3.89 8.18 -26.13
C LEU A 468 2.62 8.31 -25.28
N GLU A 469 1.69 7.35 -25.39
CA GLU A 469 0.51 7.30 -24.53
C GLU A 469 0.88 7.03 -23.07
N GLU A 470 1.79 6.10 -22.85
CA GLU A 470 2.30 5.74 -21.52
C GLU A 470 2.97 6.93 -20.83
N TYR A 471 3.94 7.58 -21.49
CA TYR A 471 4.61 8.77 -20.93
C TYR A 471 3.66 9.94 -20.71
N ALA A 472 2.58 10.05 -21.49
CA ALA A 472 1.58 11.10 -21.27
C ALA A 472 0.74 10.88 -19.99
N GLN A 473 0.77 9.68 -19.40
CA GLN A 473 0.13 9.41 -18.11
C GLN A 473 0.95 9.97 -16.94
N ASP A 474 2.25 10.23 -17.12
CA ASP A 474 3.12 10.77 -16.09
C ASP A 474 3.31 12.29 -16.28
N VAL A 475 2.23 12.97 -16.63
CA VAL A 475 2.14 14.44 -16.71
C VAL A 475 1.35 14.94 -15.52
N ALA A 476 1.74 16.08 -14.97
CA ALA A 476 1.01 16.68 -13.87
C ALA A 476 -0.43 17.03 -14.30
N SER A 477 -1.37 16.69 -13.43
CA SER A 477 -2.79 16.91 -13.63
C SER A 477 -3.42 17.56 -12.42
N ILE A 478 -4.45 18.38 -12.67
CA ILE A 478 -5.24 19.05 -11.64
C ILE A 478 -6.67 18.54 -11.66
N VAL A 479 -7.25 18.32 -10.47
CA VAL A 479 -8.63 17.89 -10.30
C VAL A 479 -9.55 19.10 -10.30
N ILE A 480 -10.45 19.15 -11.29
CA ILE A 480 -11.36 20.28 -11.51
C ILE A 480 -12.79 19.77 -11.75
N PRO A 481 -13.82 20.62 -11.56
CA PRO A 481 -15.20 20.25 -11.85
C PRO A 481 -15.34 19.83 -13.31
N LYS A 482 -16.13 18.79 -13.53
CA LYS A 482 -16.41 18.22 -14.85
C LYS A 482 -16.88 19.29 -15.84
N GLU A 483 -17.72 20.20 -15.40
CA GLU A 483 -18.19 21.31 -16.25
C GLU A 483 -17.08 22.26 -16.67
N VAL A 484 -16.14 22.58 -15.77
CA VAL A 484 -14.99 23.44 -16.10
C VAL A 484 -14.08 22.74 -17.10
N HIS A 485 -13.75 21.46 -16.86
CA HIS A 485 -12.95 20.69 -17.80
C HIS A 485 -13.63 20.62 -19.17
N GLN A 486 -14.91 20.23 -19.20
CA GLN A 486 -15.63 19.98 -20.44
C GLN A 486 -16.02 21.23 -21.23
N LYS A 487 -16.27 22.38 -20.56
CA LYS A 487 -16.76 23.59 -21.24
C LYS A 487 -15.66 24.62 -21.46
N ILE A 488 -14.68 24.72 -20.56
CA ILE A 488 -13.75 25.86 -20.50
C ILE A 488 -12.33 25.43 -20.83
N SER A 489 -11.89 24.27 -20.34
CA SER A 489 -10.49 23.88 -20.51
C SER A 489 -10.13 23.61 -21.97
N GLU A 490 -9.05 24.23 -22.44
CA GLU A 490 -8.51 24.06 -23.80
C GLU A 490 -7.91 22.66 -24.02
N THR A 491 -7.61 21.96 -22.93
CA THR A 491 -7.01 20.62 -22.91
C THR A 491 -8.05 19.52 -23.16
N TYR A 492 -9.34 19.84 -23.02
CA TYR A 492 -10.42 18.88 -23.14
C TYR A 492 -10.71 18.49 -24.59
N GLY A 493 -10.81 17.18 -24.82
CA GLY A 493 -11.49 16.62 -25.99
C GLY A 493 -11.00 17.09 -27.36
N GLY A 494 -9.69 17.32 -27.54
CA GLY A 494 -9.11 17.71 -28.84
C GLY A 494 -9.47 19.13 -29.29
N ARG A 495 -9.93 20.00 -28.37
CA ARG A 495 -10.16 21.43 -28.65
C ARG A 495 -8.88 22.20 -28.93
N ASN A 496 -7.74 21.65 -28.54
CA ASN A 496 -6.45 22.19 -28.88
C ASN A 496 -6.21 22.03 -30.39
N ASN A 497 -6.07 23.16 -31.11
CA ASN A 497 -5.78 23.13 -32.55
C ASN A 497 -4.31 22.76 -32.80
N THR A 498 -4.01 22.28 -34.02
CA THR A 498 -2.67 21.78 -34.37
C THR A 498 -1.57 22.82 -34.17
N ASP A 499 -1.82 24.08 -34.55
CA ASP A 499 -0.83 25.17 -34.42
C ASP A 499 -0.54 25.53 -32.96
N GLN A 500 -1.56 25.44 -32.10
CA GLN A 500 -1.40 25.64 -30.67
C GLN A 500 -0.64 24.47 -30.04
N ILE A 501 -0.99 23.21 -30.36
CA ILE A 501 -0.23 22.03 -29.90
C ILE A 501 1.25 22.16 -30.27
N GLU A 502 1.54 22.56 -31.51
CA GLU A 502 2.91 22.70 -31.99
C GLU A 502 3.67 23.80 -31.22
N ARG A 503 3.04 24.96 -30.98
CA ARG A 503 3.61 26.05 -30.17
C ARG A 503 3.80 25.63 -28.71
N ASP A 504 2.78 25.08 -28.08
CA ASP A 504 2.78 24.65 -26.69
C ASP A 504 3.83 23.56 -26.45
N SER A 505 4.01 22.63 -27.39
CA SER A 505 5.03 21.58 -27.32
C SER A 505 6.47 22.11 -27.26
N ARG A 506 6.72 23.34 -27.75
CA ARG A 506 8.05 23.98 -27.71
C ARG A 506 8.36 24.61 -26.35
N ASN A 507 7.34 24.93 -25.56
CA ASN A 507 7.51 25.49 -24.23
C ASN A 507 6.38 24.99 -23.31
N LEU A 508 6.55 23.75 -22.84
CA LEU A 508 5.59 23.08 -21.98
C LEU A 508 5.34 23.83 -20.66
N ARG A 509 6.34 24.56 -20.16
CA ARG A 509 6.21 25.37 -18.95
C ARG A 509 5.25 26.54 -19.15
N ALA A 510 5.44 27.32 -20.20
CA ALA A 510 4.54 28.41 -20.55
C ALA A 510 3.13 27.91 -20.92
N ALA A 511 3.04 26.74 -21.57
CA ALA A 511 1.77 26.10 -21.87
C ALA A 511 0.99 25.72 -20.60
N ALA A 512 1.69 25.20 -19.57
CA ALA A 512 1.07 24.87 -18.29
C ALA A 512 0.47 26.12 -17.62
N ASP A 513 1.22 27.22 -17.59
CA ASP A 513 0.73 28.50 -17.06
C ASP A 513 -0.50 29.00 -17.81
N LYS A 514 -0.42 29.02 -19.14
CA LYS A 514 -1.54 29.44 -20.00
C LYS A 514 -2.79 28.58 -19.76
N ASN A 515 -2.64 27.25 -19.68
CA ASN A 515 -3.77 26.35 -19.48
C ASN A 515 -4.42 26.58 -18.10
N LEU A 516 -3.63 26.75 -17.04
CA LEU A 516 -4.18 27.03 -15.71
C LEU A 516 -4.85 28.42 -15.64
N ASP A 517 -4.24 29.44 -16.25
CA ASP A 517 -4.80 30.79 -16.29
C ASP A 517 -6.14 30.85 -17.03
N ALA A 518 -6.31 30.05 -18.08
CA ALA A 518 -7.57 29.96 -18.83
C ALA A 518 -8.74 29.45 -17.97
N ILE A 519 -8.48 28.50 -17.05
CA ILE A 519 -9.51 27.93 -16.18
C ILE A 519 -9.64 28.66 -14.83
N LYS A 520 -8.65 29.48 -14.44
CA LYS A 520 -8.60 30.18 -13.15
C LYS A 520 -9.89 30.93 -12.78
N PRO A 521 -10.54 31.73 -13.67
CA PRO A 521 -11.78 32.42 -13.31
C PRO A 521 -12.91 31.46 -12.90
N ALA A 522 -13.06 30.36 -13.64
CA ALA A 522 -14.09 29.36 -13.36
C ALA A 522 -13.81 28.58 -12.07
N LEU A 523 -12.54 28.30 -11.77
CA LEU A 523 -12.17 27.67 -10.49
C LEU A 523 -12.57 28.56 -9.29
N LYS A 524 -12.45 29.88 -9.42
CA LYS A 524 -12.88 30.83 -8.38
C LYS A 524 -14.39 30.86 -8.19
N GLU A 525 -15.17 30.74 -9.27
CA GLU A 525 -16.63 30.59 -9.19
C GLU A 525 -17.04 29.32 -8.42
N HIS A 526 -16.20 28.27 -8.50
CA HIS A 526 -16.35 27.03 -7.73
C HIS A 526 -15.71 27.09 -6.32
N GLY A 527 -15.35 28.27 -5.82
CA GLY A 527 -14.91 28.49 -4.44
C GLY A 527 -13.40 28.40 -4.20
N ALA A 528 -12.59 28.32 -5.26
CA ALA A 528 -11.13 28.38 -5.12
C ALA A 528 -10.65 29.78 -4.73
N THR A 529 -9.70 29.86 -3.80
CA THR A 529 -8.96 31.11 -3.54
C THR A 529 -7.78 31.26 -4.47
N ASP A 530 -7.31 32.49 -4.70
CA ASP A 530 -6.10 32.71 -5.51
C ASP A 530 -4.88 31.97 -4.91
N GLU A 531 -4.76 31.95 -3.58
CA GLU A 531 -3.70 31.21 -2.87
C GLU A 531 -3.72 29.71 -3.18
N GLN A 532 -4.91 29.07 -3.14
CA GLN A 532 -5.04 27.65 -3.45
C GLN A 532 -4.65 27.34 -4.90
N ILE A 533 -5.00 28.22 -5.84
CA ILE A 533 -4.65 28.06 -7.26
C ILE A 533 -3.14 28.22 -7.48
N GLU A 534 -2.49 29.15 -6.80
CA GLU A 534 -1.03 29.33 -6.93
C GLU A 534 -0.23 28.20 -6.24
N VAL A 535 -0.75 27.63 -5.15
CA VAL A 535 -0.21 26.38 -4.57
C VAL A 535 -0.31 25.23 -5.57
N ALA A 536 -1.47 25.08 -6.23
CA ALA A 536 -1.67 24.08 -7.28
C ALA A 536 -0.72 24.31 -8.47
N ARG A 537 -0.54 25.55 -8.92
CA ARG A 537 0.43 25.93 -9.97
C ARG A 537 1.85 25.51 -9.61
N THR A 538 2.28 25.85 -8.40
CA THR A 538 3.62 25.51 -7.91
C THR A 538 3.85 23.99 -7.93
N LYS A 539 2.85 23.22 -7.49
CA LYS A 539 2.90 21.76 -7.51
C LYS A 539 2.93 21.19 -8.94
N LEU A 540 2.13 21.74 -9.86
CA LEU A 540 2.15 21.36 -11.28
C LEU A 540 3.55 21.52 -11.88
N HIS A 541 4.20 22.66 -11.64
CA HIS A 541 5.55 22.87 -12.13
C HIS A 541 6.58 21.94 -11.50
N SER A 542 6.50 21.72 -10.18
CA SER A 542 7.42 20.81 -9.47
C SER A 542 7.36 19.39 -10.04
N LEU A 543 6.15 18.85 -10.25
CA LEU A 543 5.96 17.51 -10.82
C LEU A 543 6.47 17.43 -12.27
N ASN A 544 6.09 18.38 -13.12
CA ASN A 544 6.52 18.38 -14.51
C ASN A 544 8.04 18.56 -14.66
N ASP A 545 8.68 19.36 -13.81
CA ASP A 545 10.14 19.48 -13.78
C ASP A 545 10.82 18.20 -13.29
N GLY A 546 10.26 17.54 -12.26
CA GLY A 546 10.69 16.25 -11.77
C GLY A 546 10.64 15.14 -12.83
N MET A 547 9.61 15.17 -13.68
CA MET A 547 9.48 14.29 -14.85
C MET A 547 10.35 14.71 -16.04
N GLY A 548 11.08 15.83 -15.94
CA GLY A 548 11.98 16.31 -16.97
C GLY A 548 11.30 16.98 -18.17
N LEU A 549 10.01 17.32 -18.07
CA LEU A 549 9.23 17.89 -19.18
C LEU A 549 9.62 19.33 -19.53
N TYR A 550 10.35 20.02 -18.66
CA TYR A 550 10.80 21.40 -18.87
C TYR A 550 12.26 21.50 -19.35
N LYS A 551 12.93 20.37 -19.60
CA LYS A 551 14.35 20.30 -19.95
C LYS A 551 14.60 20.18 -21.44
#